data_AF-A0A9P8DPU9-F1
#
_entry.id   AF-A0A9P8DPU9-F1
#
_cell.length_a   1.000
_cell.length_b   1.000
_cell.length_c   1.000
_cell.angle_alpha   90.00
_cell.angle_beta   90.00
_cell.angle_gamma   90.00
#
_symmetry.space_group_name_H-M   'P 1'
#
loop_
_entity.id
_entity.type
_entity.pdbx_description
1 polymer ?
#
loop_
_entity_poly.entity_id
_entity_poly.type
_entity_poly.pdbx_seq_one_letter_code
_entity_poly.pdbx_strand_id
1 'polypeptide(L)'
;MIPVVHTSYVSENAVTLEEIENVAGFVKNLDKLELPNQLVAVLADPLLQKLMLLRPDSESEQRLANWLNGVLQDVRDGDADEDTFFYMLDILREYVVSIKNLPPLLLNFFARFLPLWDGSKRRDAMFEILSYSPVQDFKELYKHIFQPLEAATLDNTPESLRALLALYKNLLHHWTVLLESSDTVPDHASVTITALVRHVNPLALTLCQTCPSVSSRSAILDFYEQNARLVSHQVLKHYICIELPPSSLIYILFFSSSAAIVSRMCAILASYKKGFEMAMLTRPDREKSNRIDSSSYNRTFVGLFNGYLMDMCNCFWRGRAFTNNDPNALGCMIPRSLVPVLSFISLLIVTLPAPEPTKQTMY
;
A
#
# COMPACT_ATOMS: atom_id res chain seq x y z
N MET A 1 19.18 -23.95 -12.08
CA MET A 1 18.79 -24.10 -13.50
C MET A 1 17.28 -24.13 -13.58
N ILE A 2 16.65 -23.34 -14.46
CA ILE A 2 15.23 -23.61 -14.81
C ILE A 2 15.22 -24.99 -15.46
N PRO A 3 14.43 -25.94 -14.96
CA PRO A 3 14.22 -27.18 -15.68
C PRO A 3 13.54 -26.82 -17.00
N VAL A 4 14.18 -27.19 -18.12
CA VAL A 4 13.63 -26.98 -19.46
C VAL A 4 12.22 -27.55 -19.51
N VAL A 5 11.31 -26.83 -20.17
CA VAL A 5 9.96 -27.34 -20.46
C VAL A 5 10.12 -28.71 -21.10
N HIS A 6 9.70 -29.74 -20.36
CA HIS A 6 9.76 -31.11 -20.81
C HIS A 6 8.50 -31.85 -20.34
N THR A 7 7.69 -32.26 -21.31
CA THR A 7 6.57 -33.20 -21.14
C THR A 7 7.02 -34.62 -21.51
N SER A 8 6.66 -35.60 -20.69
CA SER A 8 6.95 -37.02 -20.94
C SER A 8 5.70 -37.85 -20.68
N TYR A 9 5.52 -38.94 -21.44
CA TYR A 9 4.30 -39.78 -21.42
C TYR A 9 3.04 -39.06 -21.93
N VAL A 10 3.20 -38.36 -23.06
CA VAL A 10 2.11 -37.64 -23.73
C VAL A 10 1.10 -38.63 -24.29
N SER A 11 -0.19 -38.42 -24.01
CA SER A 11 -1.26 -39.24 -24.60
C SER A 11 -1.31 -39.05 -26.12
N GLU A 12 -1.68 -40.07 -26.91
CA GLU A 12 -1.63 -40.00 -28.40
C GLU A 12 -2.41 -38.83 -29.04
N ASN A 13 -3.30 -38.18 -28.29
CA ASN A 13 -4.11 -37.04 -28.74
C ASN A 13 -3.68 -35.68 -28.14
N ALA A 14 -2.64 -35.65 -27.31
CA ALA A 14 -2.13 -34.43 -26.70
C ALA A 14 -0.97 -33.82 -27.51
N VAL A 15 -0.83 -32.50 -27.40
CA VAL A 15 0.21 -31.71 -28.06
C VAL A 15 1.06 -31.06 -26.96
N THR A 16 2.37 -31.10 -27.11
CA THR A 16 3.26 -30.45 -26.14
C THR A 16 3.49 -28.99 -26.48
N LEU A 17 3.88 -28.19 -25.50
CA LEU A 17 4.24 -26.79 -25.76
C LEU A 17 5.50 -26.68 -26.64
N GLU A 18 6.37 -27.70 -26.62
CA GLU A 18 7.58 -27.75 -27.43
C GLU A 18 7.28 -27.90 -28.94
N GLU A 19 6.11 -28.44 -29.28
CA GLU A 19 5.67 -28.68 -30.66
C GLU A 19 4.95 -27.47 -31.30
N ILE A 20 4.73 -26.39 -30.55
CA ILE A 20 3.97 -25.22 -31.01
C ILE A 20 4.92 -24.12 -31.46
N GLU A 21 5.04 -23.94 -32.77
CA GLU A 21 5.93 -22.92 -33.36
C GLU A 21 5.28 -21.54 -33.54
N ASN A 22 3.95 -21.43 -33.45
CA ASN A 22 3.24 -20.16 -33.66
C ASN A 22 1.88 -20.06 -32.94
N VAL A 23 1.36 -18.83 -32.83
CA VAL A 23 0.10 -18.50 -32.13
C VAL A 23 -1.13 -19.21 -32.74
N ALA A 24 -1.16 -19.41 -34.05
CA ALA A 24 -2.27 -20.12 -34.70
C ALA A 24 -2.28 -21.62 -34.31
N GLY A 25 -1.10 -22.24 -34.22
CA GLY A 25 -0.92 -23.59 -33.71
C GLY A 25 -1.28 -23.73 -32.23
N PHE A 26 -1.00 -22.70 -31.43
CA PHE A 26 -1.40 -22.63 -30.02
C PHE A 26 -2.93 -22.63 -29.86
N VAL A 27 -3.62 -21.72 -30.55
CA VAL A 27 -5.08 -21.58 -30.44
C VAL A 27 -5.79 -22.84 -30.93
N LYS A 28 -5.28 -23.49 -31.98
CA LYS A 28 -5.87 -24.70 -32.56
C LYS A 28 -5.78 -25.94 -31.67
N ASN A 29 -4.79 -25.99 -30.77
CA ASN A 29 -4.52 -27.13 -29.91
C ASN A 29 -4.71 -26.80 -28.42
N LEU A 30 -5.38 -25.68 -28.10
CA LEU A 30 -5.54 -25.20 -26.73
C LEU A 30 -6.17 -26.24 -25.79
N ASP A 31 -7.11 -27.03 -26.31
CA ASP A 31 -7.80 -28.13 -25.63
C ASP A 31 -6.94 -29.39 -25.45
N LYS A 32 -5.90 -29.55 -26.27
CA LYS A 32 -5.03 -30.73 -26.34
C LYS A 32 -3.66 -30.51 -25.71
N LEU A 33 -3.39 -29.29 -25.25
CA LEU A 33 -2.12 -28.95 -24.63
C LEU A 33 -1.95 -29.66 -23.29
N GLU A 34 -0.87 -30.44 -23.17
CA GLU A 34 -0.42 -31.04 -21.92
C GLU A 34 0.60 -30.15 -21.20
N LEU A 35 0.49 -30.09 -19.87
CA LEU A 35 1.37 -29.27 -19.04
C LEU A 35 2.70 -29.98 -18.76
N PRO A 36 3.81 -29.22 -18.62
CA PRO A 36 5.12 -29.79 -18.33
C PRO A 36 5.14 -30.66 -17.08
N ASN A 37 6.07 -31.64 -17.04
CA ASN A 37 6.26 -32.48 -15.86
C ASN A 37 6.68 -31.65 -14.63
N GLN A 38 7.48 -30.60 -14.88
CA GLN A 38 7.97 -29.70 -13.83
C GLN A 38 7.17 -28.40 -13.87
N LEU A 39 6.20 -28.26 -12.97
CA LEU A 39 5.31 -27.09 -12.93
C LEU A 39 6.01 -25.77 -12.58
N VAL A 40 7.26 -25.81 -12.15
CA VAL A 40 8.11 -24.61 -12.02
C VAL A 40 8.29 -23.92 -13.38
N ALA A 41 8.41 -24.71 -14.46
CA ALA A 41 8.54 -24.18 -15.81
C ALA A 41 7.27 -23.43 -16.24
N VAL A 42 6.09 -23.83 -15.73
CA VAL A 42 4.83 -23.12 -15.96
C VAL A 42 4.84 -21.74 -15.32
N LEU A 43 5.44 -21.61 -14.13
CA LEU A 43 5.57 -20.31 -13.47
C LEU A 43 6.57 -19.38 -14.17
N ALA A 44 7.53 -19.93 -14.91
CA ALA A 44 8.53 -19.15 -15.64
C ALA A 44 8.10 -18.76 -17.07
N ASP A 45 7.11 -19.44 -17.66
CA ASP A 45 6.70 -19.22 -19.04
C ASP A 45 5.35 -18.46 -19.15
N PRO A 46 5.31 -17.24 -19.73
CA PRO A 46 4.10 -16.44 -19.82
C PRO A 46 2.94 -17.05 -20.61
N LEU A 47 3.21 -17.95 -21.57
CA LEU A 47 2.17 -18.64 -22.33
C LEU A 47 1.52 -19.74 -21.50
N LEU A 48 2.33 -20.50 -20.75
CA LEU A 48 1.84 -21.51 -19.80
C LEU A 48 1.07 -20.88 -18.63
N GLN A 49 1.52 -19.72 -18.13
CA GLN A 49 0.76 -18.94 -17.14
C GLN A 49 -0.64 -18.58 -17.66
N LYS A 50 -0.73 -18.09 -18.90
CA LYS A 50 -2.03 -17.77 -19.53
C LYS A 50 -2.87 -19.01 -19.78
N LEU A 51 -2.25 -20.13 -20.15
CA LEU A 51 -2.94 -21.41 -20.29
C LEU A 51 -3.56 -21.86 -18.97
N MET A 52 -2.83 -21.77 -17.85
CA MET A 52 -3.38 -22.08 -16.52
C MET A 52 -4.56 -21.18 -16.14
N LEU A 53 -4.50 -19.89 -16.49
CA LEU A 53 -5.61 -18.96 -16.24
C LEU A 53 -6.85 -19.28 -17.08
N LEU A 54 -6.66 -19.71 -18.33
CA LEU A 54 -7.76 -20.04 -19.25
C LEU A 54 -8.33 -21.45 -19.02
N ARG A 55 -7.49 -22.37 -18.51
CA ARG A 55 -7.83 -23.77 -18.23
C ARG A 55 -7.41 -24.13 -16.80
N PRO A 56 -8.20 -23.75 -15.79
CA PRO A 56 -7.96 -24.20 -14.43
C PRO A 56 -8.13 -25.71 -14.36
N ASP A 57 -7.13 -26.39 -13.80
CA ASP A 57 -7.10 -27.84 -13.63
C ASP A 57 -6.66 -28.19 -12.21
N SER A 58 -7.48 -29.00 -11.52
CA SER A 58 -7.28 -29.33 -10.11
C SER A 58 -6.01 -30.16 -9.87
N GLU A 59 -5.63 -31.01 -10.83
CA GLU A 59 -4.42 -31.83 -10.72
C GLU A 59 -3.17 -30.95 -10.78
N SER A 60 -3.16 -29.98 -11.70
CA SER A 60 -2.08 -29.01 -11.88
C SER A 60 -1.91 -28.11 -10.66
N GLU A 61 -3.01 -27.62 -10.07
CA GLU A 61 -2.96 -26.87 -8.81
C GLU A 61 -2.41 -27.72 -7.65
N GLN A 62 -2.82 -28.98 -7.55
CA GLN A 62 -2.36 -29.89 -6.50
C GLN A 62 -0.86 -30.22 -6.66
N ARG A 63 -0.39 -30.45 -7.89
CA ARG A 63 1.03 -30.67 -8.19
C ARG A 63 1.87 -29.44 -7.84
N LEU A 64 1.37 -28.22 -8.13
CA LEU A 64 2.06 -26.98 -7.75
C LEU A 64 2.12 -26.83 -6.22
N ALA A 65 1.02 -27.15 -5.53
CA ALA A 65 0.96 -27.13 -4.07
C ALA A 65 1.93 -28.13 -3.42
N ASN A 66 2.01 -29.35 -3.95
CA ASN A 66 2.94 -30.37 -3.48
C ASN A 66 4.40 -29.92 -3.65
N TRP A 67 4.71 -29.31 -4.79
CA TRP A 67 6.04 -28.75 -5.04
C TRP A 67 6.39 -27.61 -4.07
N LEU A 68 5.50 -26.64 -3.85
CA LEU A 68 5.72 -25.55 -2.88
C LEU A 68 5.90 -26.08 -1.45
N ASN A 69 5.16 -27.11 -1.06
CA ASN A 69 5.33 -27.76 0.24
C ASN A 69 6.68 -28.48 0.36
N GLY A 70 7.16 -29.12 -0.72
CA GLY A 70 8.51 -29.70 -0.76
C GLY A 70 9.58 -28.64 -0.55
N VAL A 71 9.48 -27.50 -1.25
CA VAL A 71 10.41 -26.38 -1.08
C VAL A 71 10.41 -25.83 0.36
N LEU A 72 9.23 -25.68 0.97
CA LEU A 72 9.15 -25.28 2.39
C LEU A 72 9.81 -26.30 3.32
N GLN A 73 9.68 -27.59 3.02
CA GLN A 73 10.27 -28.65 3.82
C GLN A 73 11.80 -28.60 3.75
N ASP A 74 12.35 -28.44 2.54
CA ASP A 74 13.80 -28.33 2.32
C ASP A 74 14.38 -27.11 3.06
N VAL A 75 13.67 -25.97 3.02
CA VAL A 75 14.06 -24.74 3.75
C VAL A 75 14.04 -24.98 5.26
N ARG A 76 13.02 -25.67 5.77
CA ARG A 76 12.88 -25.95 7.20
C ARG A 76 13.93 -26.92 7.72
N ASP A 77 14.28 -27.92 6.91
CA ASP A 77 15.25 -28.96 7.27
C ASP A 77 16.69 -28.46 7.11
N GLY A 78 16.89 -27.29 6.47
CA GLY A 78 18.20 -26.68 6.22
C GLY A 78 18.91 -27.27 5.00
N ASP A 79 18.21 -28.08 4.22
CA ASP A 79 18.71 -28.79 3.04
C ASP A 79 18.50 -27.99 1.74
N ALA A 80 17.82 -26.85 1.82
CA ALA A 80 17.59 -25.99 0.67
C ALA A 80 18.89 -25.36 0.15
N ASP A 81 19.18 -25.59 -1.14
CA ASP A 81 20.17 -24.81 -1.87
C ASP A 81 19.69 -23.35 -1.96
N GLU A 82 20.39 -22.47 -1.25
CA GLU A 82 19.97 -21.09 -1.03
C GLU A 82 19.85 -20.30 -2.34
N ASP A 83 20.80 -20.50 -3.27
CA ASP A 83 20.80 -19.82 -4.57
C ASP A 83 19.64 -20.29 -5.45
N THR A 84 19.36 -21.60 -5.49
CA THR A 84 18.20 -22.15 -6.21
C THR A 84 16.89 -21.66 -5.61
N PHE A 85 16.80 -21.56 -4.28
CA PHE A 85 15.62 -21.05 -3.60
C PHE A 85 15.34 -19.58 -3.93
N PHE A 86 16.33 -18.70 -3.84
CA PHE A 86 16.13 -17.28 -4.15
C PHE A 86 15.90 -17.04 -5.64
N TYR A 87 16.47 -17.88 -6.51
CA TYR A 87 16.12 -17.89 -7.93
C TYR A 87 14.65 -18.25 -8.16
N MET A 88 14.13 -19.22 -7.42
CA MET A 88 12.72 -19.59 -7.45
C MET A 88 11.81 -18.47 -6.94
N LEU A 89 12.22 -17.70 -5.92
CA LEU A 89 11.51 -16.49 -5.50
C LEU A 89 11.44 -15.42 -6.60
N ASP A 90 12.50 -15.26 -7.42
CA ASP A 90 12.46 -14.35 -8.57
C ASP A 90 11.43 -14.82 -9.62
N ILE A 91 11.32 -16.13 -9.87
CA ILE A 91 10.29 -16.69 -10.77
C ILE A 91 8.89 -16.43 -10.21
N LEU A 92 8.68 -16.65 -8.90
CA LEU A 92 7.40 -16.36 -8.25
C LEU A 92 7.05 -14.87 -8.32
N ARG A 93 8.05 -13.99 -8.19
CA ARG A 93 7.89 -12.55 -8.40
C ARG A 93 7.41 -12.26 -9.81
N GLU A 94 8.10 -12.77 -10.83
CA GLU A 94 7.73 -12.54 -12.23
C GLU A 94 6.31 -13.04 -12.52
N TYR A 95 5.94 -14.20 -12.00
CA TYR A 95 4.59 -14.73 -12.09
C TYR A 95 3.55 -13.79 -11.47
N VAL A 96 3.70 -13.42 -10.19
CA VAL A 96 2.76 -12.54 -9.47
C VAL A 96 2.66 -11.16 -10.13
N VAL A 97 3.79 -10.61 -10.58
CA VAL A 97 3.84 -9.33 -11.30
C VAL A 97 3.18 -9.42 -12.66
N SER A 98 3.26 -10.56 -13.35
CA SER A 98 2.60 -10.81 -14.64
C SER A 98 1.08 -10.86 -14.48
N ILE A 99 0.58 -11.63 -13.52
CA ILE A 99 -0.86 -11.83 -13.32
C ILE A 99 -1.52 -10.72 -12.48
N LYS A 100 -0.72 -9.85 -11.84
CA LYS A 100 -1.16 -8.75 -10.97
C LYS A 100 -2.05 -9.21 -9.82
N ASN A 101 -1.80 -10.42 -9.30
CA ASN A 101 -2.58 -11.04 -8.25
C ASN A 101 -1.70 -12.03 -7.48
N LEU A 102 -1.92 -12.18 -6.18
CA LEU A 102 -1.27 -13.20 -5.36
C LEU A 102 -2.26 -14.34 -5.08
N PRO A 103 -2.15 -15.50 -5.76
CA PRO A 103 -3.08 -16.60 -5.59
C PRO A 103 -3.06 -17.15 -4.15
N PRO A 104 -4.19 -17.69 -3.65
CA PRO A 104 -4.29 -18.25 -2.30
C PRO A 104 -3.21 -19.30 -1.99
N LEU A 105 -2.81 -20.09 -3.00
CA LEU A 105 -1.75 -21.07 -2.86
C LEU A 105 -0.41 -20.43 -2.47
N LEU A 106 -0.03 -19.34 -3.15
CA LEU A 106 1.19 -18.60 -2.86
C LEU A 106 1.07 -17.83 -1.54
N LEU A 107 -0.10 -17.26 -1.24
CA LEU A 107 -0.35 -16.61 0.05
C LEU A 107 -0.13 -17.58 1.23
N ASN A 108 -0.64 -18.82 1.11
CA ASN A 108 -0.43 -19.87 2.11
C ASN A 108 1.03 -20.31 2.22
N PHE A 109 1.75 -20.37 1.09
CA PHE A 109 3.19 -20.61 1.09
C PHE A 109 3.93 -19.50 1.85
N PHE A 110 3.67 -18.23 1.54
CA PHE A 110 4.33 -17.10 2.22
C PHE A 110 3.99 -17.01 3.71
N ALA A 111 2.76 -17.36 4.12
CA ALA A 111 2.39 -17.43 5.53
C ALA A 111 3.24 -18.43 6.34
N ARG A 112 3.72 -19.50 5.69
CA ARG A 112 4.59 -20.50 6.31
C ARG A 112 6.08 -20.19 6.14
N PHE A 113 6.43 -19.56 5.02
CA PHE A 113 7.81 -19.20 4.70
C PHE A 113 8.32 -18.00 5.50
N LEU A 114 7.54 -16.91 5.60
CA LEU A 114 8.00 -15.65 6.20
C LEU A 114 8.53 -15.78 7.63
N PRO A 115 7.96 -16.62 8.52
CA PRO A 115 8.55 -16.87 9.84
C PRO A 115 9.94 -17.53 9.82
N LEU A 116 10.31 -18.19 8.72
CA LEU A 116 11.61 -18.84 8.53
C LEU A 116 12.63 -17.91 7.84
N TRP A 117 12.17 -16.81 7.24
CA TRP A 117 13.01 -15.90 6.47
C TRP A 117 13.63 -14.83 7.37
N ASP A 118 14.94 -14.62 7.20
CA ASP A 118 15.76 -13.71 8.00
C ASP A 118 15.78 -12.25 7.49
N GLY A 119 15.14 -11.97 6.35
CA GLY A 119 15.09 -10.63 5.77
C GLY A 119 16.31 -10.22 4.94
N SER A 120 17.34 -11.07 4.83
CA SER A 120 18.66 -10.67 4.30
C SER A 120 18.72 -10.60 2.76
N LYS A 121 18.10 -11.56 2.07
CA LYS A 121 18.13 -11.68 0.60
C LYS A 121 16.77 -11.47 -0.05
N ARG A 122 16.77 -10.84 -1.23
CA ARG A 122 15.58 -10.63 -2.09
C ARG A 122 14.42 -9.88 -1.42
N ARG A 123 14.73 -8.96 -0.49
CA ARG A 123 13.73 -8.10 0.18
C ARG A 123 12.82 -7.37 -0.81
N ASP A 124 13.39 -6.77 -1.85
CA ASP A 124 12.62 -5.99 -2.83
C ASP A 124 11.65 -6.87 -3.62
N ALA A 125 12.06 -8.10 -3.95
CA ALA A 125 11.19 -9.08 -4.59
C ALA A 125 10.04 -9.50 -3.66
N MET A 126 10.32 -9.70 -2.38
CA MET A 126 9.31 -10.03 -1.38
C MET A 126 8.27 -8.90 -1.24
N PHE A 127 8.73 -7.65 -1.18
CA PHE A 127 7.82 -6.51 -1.12
C PHE A 127 6.98 -6.38 -2.39
N GLU A 128 7.56 -6.62 -3.56
CA GLU A 128 6.80 -6.56 -4.80
C GLU A 128 5.73 -7.65 -4.89
N ILE A 129 6.06 -8.90 -4.54
CA ILE A 129 5.10 -10.01 -4.48
C ILE A 129 3.94 -9.68 -3.53
N LEU A 130 4.28 -9.31 -2.29
CA LEU A 130 3.27 -9.11 -1.24
C LEU A 130 2.45 -7.83 -1.44
N SER A 131 2.90 -6.90 -2.29
CA SER A 131 2.08 -5.76 -2.70
C SER A 131 0.84 -6.15 -3.52
N TYR A 132 0.83 -7.35 -4.13
CA TYR A 132 -0.32 -7.92 -4.83
C TYR A 132 -1.20 -8.82 -3.93
N SER A 133 -1.07 -8.70 -2.61
CA SER A 133 -1.93 -9.46 -1.68
C SER A 133 -3.41 -9.09 -1.88
N PRO A 134 -4.34 -10.06 -1.80
CA PRO A 134 -5.76 -9.81 -2.05
C PRO A 134 -6.40 -8.90 -0.98
N VAL A 135 -7.52 -8.27 -1.33
CA VAL A 135 -8.35 -7.54 -0.36
C VAL A 135 -9.04 -8.57 0.55
N GLN A 136 -8.55 -8.70 1.78
CA GLN A 136 -9.10 -9.58 2.82
C GLN A 136 -9.07 -8.87 4.17
N ASP A 137 -9.44 -9.55 5.27
CA ASP A 137 -9.29 -8.97 6.60
C ASP A 137 -7.81 -8.61 6.86
N PHE A 138 -7.56 -7.31 7.09
CA PHE A 138 -6.19 -6.82 7.27
C PHE A 138 -5.52 -7.39 8.52
N LYS A 139 -6.26 -7.73 9.57
CA LYS A 139 -5.66 -8.28 10.79
C LYS A 139 -5.13 -9.69 10.57
N GLU A 140 -5.86 -10.50 9.81
CA GLU A 140 -5.40 -11.85 9.42
C GLU A 140 -4.19 -11.76 8.49
N LEU A 141 -4.25 -10.90 7.46
CA LEU A 141 -3.08 -10.65 6.59
C LEU A 141 -1.88 -10.13 7.39
N TYR A 142 -2.11 -9.22 8.33
CA TYR A 142 -1.04 -8.68 9.16
C TYR A 142 -0.41 -9.78 10.00
N LYS A 143 -1.21 -10.54 10.77
CA LYS A 143 -0.72 -11.59 11.65
C LYS A 143 0.11 -12.66 10.92
N HIS A 144 -0.33 -13.07 9.73
CA HIS A 144 0.26 -14.20 9.02
C HIS A 144 1.29 -13.81 7.96
N ILE A 145 1.25 -12.57 7.45
CA ILE A 145 2.10 -12.13 6.34
C ILE A 145 2.91 -10.90 6.76
N PHE A 146 2.26 -9.77 7.05
CA PHE A 146 2.99 -8.51 7.18
C PHE A 146 3.78 -8.39 8.49
N GLN A 147 3.32 -8.99 9.58
CA GLN A 147 4.02 -9.00 10.86
C GLN A 147 5.37 -9.75 10.79
N PRO A 148 5.44 -11.02 10.29
CA PRO A 148 6.73 -11.69 10.14
C PRO A 148 7.62 -10.99 9.10
N LEU A 149 7.04 -10.42 8.04
CA LEU A 149 7.76 -9.61 7.06
C LEU A 149 8.42 -8.38 7.71
N GLU A 150 7.67 -7.62 8.50
CA GLU A 150 8.16 -6.46 9.22
C GLU A 150 9.25 -6.86 10.22
N ALA A 151 9.05 -7.93 10.97
CA ALA A 151 10.02 -8.42 11.95
C ALA A 151 11.36 -8.79 11.30
N ALA A 152 11.33 -9.35 10.09
CA ALA A 152 12.53 -9.71 9.33
C ALA A 152 13.22 -8.51 8.66
N THR A 153 12.46 -7.48 8.26
CA THR A 153 12.97 -6.40 7.39
C THR A 153 13.22 -5.06 8.08
N LEU A 154 12.63 -4.82 9.25
CA LEU A 154 12.82 -3.59 10.00
C LEU A 154 14.11 -3.66 10.83
N ASP A 155 15.07 -2.83 10.46
CA ASP A 155 16.35 -2.61 11.16
C ASP A 155 16.42 -1.23 11.85
N ASN A 156 15.27 -0.55 11.97
CA ASN A 156 15.13 0.84 12.45
C ASN A 156 15.88 1.91 11.64
N THR A 157 16.34 1.58 10.44
CA THR A 157 16.89 2.59 9.51
C THR A 157 15.77 3.36 8.81
N PRO A 158 16.01 4.63 8.41
CA PRO A 158 15.07 5.37 7.56
C PRO A 158 14.75 4.63 6.26
N GLU A 159 15.71 3.89 5.71
CA GLU A 159 15.59 3.15 4.45
C GLU A 159 14.60 1.99 4.57
N SER A 160 14.68 1.18 5.63
CA SER A 160 13.74 0.08 5.86
C SER A 160 12.33 0.59 6.13
N LEU A 161 12.17 1.64 6.95
CA LEU A 161 10.88 2.29 7.20
C LEU A 161 10.25 2.83 5.91
N ARG A 162 11.05 3.44 5.03
CA ARG A 162 10.59 3.93 3.72
C ARG A 162 10.21 2.81 2.77
N ALA A 163 10.98 1.74 2.74
CA ALA A 163 10.69 0.60 1.88
C ALA A 163 9.39 -0.09 2.30
N LEU A 164 9.16 -0.23 3.61
CA LEU A 164 7.90 -0.74 4.16
C LEU A 164 6.71 0.19 3.87
N LEU A 165 6.90 1.50 3.98
CA LEU A 165 5.87 2.47 3.60
C LEU A 165 5.55 2.40 2.10
N ALA A 166 6.56 2.16 1.25
CA ALA A 166 6.35 1.96 -0.18
C ALA A 166 5.59 0.66 -0.49
N LEU A 167 5.86 -0.43 0.24
CA LEU A 167 5.07 -1.66 0.19
C LEU A 167 3.60 -1.37 0.47
N TYR A 168 3.29 -0.71 1.59
CA TYR A 168 1.90 -0.44 1.97
C TYR A 168 1.19 0.53 1.02
N LYS A 169 1.91 1.49 0.44
CA LYS A 169 1.39 2.34 -0.64
C LYS A 169 1.03 1.50 -1.87
N ASN A 170 1.91 0.60 -2.28
CA ASN A 170 1.67 -0.26 -3.45
C ASN A 170 0.53 -1.25 -3.21
N LEU A 171 0.42 -1.80 -1.99
CA LEU A 171 -0.70 -2.62 -1.56
C LEU A 171 -2.03 -1.86 -1.65
N LEU A 172 -2.08 -0.64 -1.09
CA LEU A 172 -3.27 0.21 -1.15
C LEU A 172 -3.62 0.57 -2.61
N HIS A 173 -2.62 0.83 -3.44
CA HIS A 173 -2.82 1.07 -4.87
C HIS A 173 -3.43 -0.14 -5.56
N HIS A 174 -2.88 -1.34 -5.35
CA HIS A 174 -3.40 -2.58 -5.90
C HIS A 174 -4.85 -2.83 -5.45
N TRP A 175 -5.15 -2.66 -4.16
CA TRP A 175 -6.51 -2.76 -3.64
C TRP A 175 -7.46 -1.73 -4.26
N THR A 176 -6.99 -0.51 -4.50
CA THR A 176 -7.79 0.51 -5.19
C THR A 176 -8.21 0.01 -6.56
N VAL A 177 -7.25 -0.49 -7.35
CA VAL A 177 -7.51 -1.01 -8.71
C VAL A 177 -8.46 -2.21 -8.68
N LEU A 178 -8.28 -3.15 -7.75
CA LEU A 178 -9.18 -4.30 -7.62
C LEU A 178 -10.61 -3.87 -7.31
N LEU A 179 -10.79 -2.94 -6.37
CA LEU A 179 -12.11 -2.45 -6.00
C LEU A 179 -12.76 -1.62 -7.11
N GLU A 180 -11.98 -0.87 -7.89
CA GLU A 180 -12.47 -0.15 -9.07
C GLU A 180 -12.89 -1.09 -10.20
N SER A 181 -12.21 -2.22 -10.36
CA SER A 181 -12.53 -3.23 -11.38
C SER A 181 -13.68 -4.18 -10.99
N SER A 182 -14.06 -4.21 -9.71
CA SER A 182 -15.08 -5.12 -9.20
C SER A 182 -16.49 -4.58 -9.46
N ASP A 183 -17.41 -5.45 -9.89
CA ASP A 183 -18.82 -5.09 -10.09
C ASP A 183 -19.50 -4.62 -8.79
N THR A 184 -19.07 -5.18 -7.66
CA THR A 184 -19.57 -4.84 -6.33
C THR A 184 -18.43 -4.61 -5.35
N VAL A 185 -18.50 -3.54 -4.56
CA VAL A 185 -17.55 -3.28 -3.49
C VAL A 185 -17.86 -4.21 -2.30
N PRO A 186 -16.90 -5.04 -1.83
CA PRO A 186 -17.12 -5.93 -0.69
C PRO A 186 -17.41 -5.16 0.60
N ASP A 187 -18.32 -5.67 1.42
CA ASP A 187 -18.76 -5.04 2.69
C ASP A 187 -17.62 -4.77 3.67
N HIS A 188 -16.62 -5.65 3.68
CA HIS A 188 -15.45 -5.55 4.56
C HIS A 188 -14.37 -4.61 4.02
N ALA A 189 -14.45 -4.14 2.76
CA ALA A 189 -13.39 -3.35 2.12
C ALA A 189 -13.10 -2.05 2.88
N SER A 190 -14.14 -1.37 3.36
CA SER A 190 -14.00 -0.14 4.14
C SER A 190 -13.23 -0.37 5.44
N VAL A 191 -13.56 -1.45 6.15
CA VAL A 191 -12.92 -1.84 7.42
C VAL A 191 -11.46 -2.24 7.18
N THR A 192 -11.21 -3.04 6.14
CA THR A 192 -9.86 -3.48 5.73
C THR A 192 -8.96 -2.29 5.39
N ILE A 193 -9.43 -1.35 4.56
CA ILE A 193 -8.64 -0.16 4.17
C ILE A 193 -8.38 0.73 5.38
N THR A 194 -9.40 0.95 6.20
CA THR A 194 -9.27 1.74 7.44
C THR A 194 -8.24 1.11 8.39
N ALA A 195 -8.22 -0.22 8.51
CA ALA A 195 -7.26 -0.95 9.32
C ALA A 195 -5.82 -0.81 8.80
N LEU A 196 -5.61 -0.88 7.47
CA LEU A 196 -4.32 -0.62 6.84
C LEU A 196 -3.83 0.81 7.11
N VAL A 197 -4.68 1.82 6.92
CA VAL A 197 -4.29 3.23 7.17
C VAL A 197 -3.93 3.43 8.64
N ARG A 198 -4.68 2.83 9.57
CA ARG A 198 -4.36 2.86 11.01
C ARG A 198 -3.02 2.21 11.34
N HIS A 199 -2.65 1.15 10.63
CA HIS A 199 -1.35 0.49 10.79
C HIS A 199 -0.20 1.34 10.27
N VAL A 200 -0.39 2.00 9.13
CA VAL A 200 0.63 2.88 8.53
C VAL A 200 0.83 4.19 9.32
N ASN A 201 -0.18 4.64 10.05
CA ASN A 201 -0.14 5.88 10.83
C ASN A 201 1.07 5.97 11.81
N PRO A 202 1.32 4.99 12.70
CA PRO A 202 2.53 4.95 13.52
C PRO A 202 3.82 4.92 12.71
N LEU A 203 3.88 4.12 11.64
CA LEU A 203 5.05 4.01 10.76
C LEU A 203 5.43 5.36 10.16
N ALA A 204 4.44 6.08 9.63
CA ALA A 204 4.61 7.41 9.04
C ALA A 204 5.07 8.44 10.09
N LEU A 205 4.51 8.40 11.30
CA LEU A 205 4.92 9.28 12.39
C LEU A 205 6.36 9.01 12.82
N THR A 206 6.74 7.75 13.02
CA THR A 206 8.10 7.33 13.35
C THR A 206 9.08 7.82 12.29
N LEU A 207 8.82 7.53 11.01
CA LEU A 207 9.69 7.97 9.92
C LEU A 207 9.84 9.51 9.86
N CYS A 208 8.76 10.25 10.11
CA CYS A 208 8.79 11.71 10.11
C CYS A 208 9.63 12.28 11.27
N GLN A 209 9.68 11.58 12.40
CA GLN A 209 10.39 12.00 13.61
C GLN A 209 11.87 11.56 13.59
N THR A 210 12.16 10.34 13.14
CA THR A 210 13.53 9.80 13.09
C THR A 210 14.31 10.32 11.89
N CYS A 211 13.64 10.63 10.78
CA CYS A 211 14.26 11.15 9.56
C CYS A 211 13.46 12.34 9.00
N PRO A 212 13.62 13.56 9.56
CA PRO A 212 12.86 14.75 9.18
C PRO A 212 13.34 15.39 7.85
N SER A 213 13.61 14.58 6.83
CA SER A 213 13.99 15.03 5.49
C SER A 213 12.76 15.36 4.62
N VAL A 214 12.94 16.20 3.60
CA VAL A 214 11.89 16.46 2.59
C VAL A 214 11.50 15.17 1.87
N SER A 215 12.48 14.31 1.58
CA SER A 215 12.25 13.03 0.91
C SER A 215 11.38 12.07 1.75
N SER A 216 11.61 11.99 3.05
CA SER A 216 10.81 11.15 3.96
C SER A 216 9.38 11.67 4.09
N ARG A 217 9.21 12.98 4.26
CA ARG A 217 7.88 13.63 4.26
C ARG A 217 7.15 13.43 2.93
N SER A 218 7.88 13.48 1.81
CA SER A 218 7.32 13.21 0.49
C SER A 218 6.80 11.77 0.37
N ALA A 219 7.56 10.78 0.83
CA ALA A 219 7.14 9.37 0.81
C ALA A 219 5.89 9.13 1.68
N ILE A 220 5.79 9.81 2.83
CA ILE A 220 4.60 9.79 3.70
C ILE A 220 3.39 10.36 2.96
N LEU A 221 3.56 11.50 2.28
CA LEU A 221 2.49 12.11 1.50
C LEU A 221 2.08 11.24 0.31
N ASP A 222 3.00 10.51 -0.34
CA ASP A 222 2.67 9.61 -1.45
C ASP A 222 1.65 8.53 -1.01
N PHE A 223 1.78 8.02 0.22
CA PHE A 223 0.82 7.07 0.79
C PHE A 223 -0.56 7.71 1.02
N TYR A 224 -0.61 8.87 1.68
CA TYR A 224 -1.88 9.54 1.96
C TYR A 224 -2.55 10.13 0.71
N GLU A 225 -1.79 10.48 -0.32
CA GLU A 225 -2.34 10.84 -1.62
C GLU A 225 -2.98 9.65 -2.32
N GLN A 226 -2.39 8.45 -2.24
CA GLN A 226 -3.03 7.24 -2.73
C GLN A 226 -4.34 6.96 -1.97
N ASN A 227 -4.34 7.12 -0.65
CA ASN A 227 -5.57 7.01 0.15
C ASN A 227 -6.61 8.07 -0.23
N ALA A 228 -6.18 9.32 -0.44
CA ALA A 228 -7.05 10.42 -0.86
C ALA A 228 -7.70 10.16 -2.23
N ARG A 229 -6.95 9.57 -3.18
CA ARG A 229 -7.48 9.13 -4.48
C ARG A 229 -8.58 8.09 -4.31
N LEU A 230 -8.33 7.07 -3.48
CA LEU A 230 -9.29 6.00 -3.19
C LEU A 230 -10.61 6.58 -2.66
N VAL A 231 -10.55 7.37 -1.58
CA VAL A 231 -11.76 7.91 -0.93
C VAL A 231 -12.44 9.03 -1.73
N SER A 232 -11.78 9.55 -2.77
CA SER A 232 -12.34 10.57 -3.67
C SER A 232 -12.81 9.98 -5.00
N HIS A 233 -12.59 8.68 -5.25
CA HIS A 233 -12.98 8.02 -6.49
C HIS A 233 -14.50 8.06 -6.70
N GLN A 234 -14.95 8.13 -7.95
CA GLN A 234 -16.36 8.38 -8.29
C GLN A 234 -17.32 7.35 -7.68
N VAL A 235 -16.90 6.09 -7.62
CA VAL A 235 -17.68 4.98 -7.05
C VAL A 235 -17.28 4.73 -5.59
N LEU A 236 -15.99 4.56 -5.31
CA LEU A 236 -15.51 4.09 -4.00
C LEU A 236 -15.74 5.08 -2.86
N LYS A 237 -15.86 6.38 -3.15
CA LYS A 237 -16.19 7.41 -2.14
C LYS A 237 -17.49 7.10 -1.39
N HIS A 238 -18.40 6.35 -2.01
CA HIS A 238 -19.67 5.95 -1.40
C HIS A 238 -19.57 4.73 -0.50
N TYR A 239 -18.44 4.03 -0.45
CA TYR A 239 -18.30 2.76 0.27
C TYR A 239 -17.11 2.74 1.23
N ILE A 240 -16.06 3.53 0.99
CA ILE A 240 -14.81 3.49 1.78
C ILE A 240 -14.68 4.70 2.71
N CYS A 241 -14.55 4.41 4.01
CA CYS A 241 -14.48 5.43 5.05
C CYS A 241 -13.15 6.18 5.01
N ILE A 242 -13.19 7.43 5.46
CA ILE A 242 -12.01 8.28 5.56
C ILE A 242 -11.39 8.03 6.92
N GLU A 243 -10.17 7.50 6.94
CA GLU A 243 -9.31 7.47 8.11
C GLU A 243 -8.30 8.61 8.04
N LEU A 244 -8.19 9.39 9.12
CA LEU A 244 -7.32 10.56 9.17
C LEU A 244 -5.89 10.16 9.58
N PRO A 245 -4.85 10.86 9.05
CA PRO A 245 -3.52 10.78 9.61
C PRO A 245 -3.50 11.23 11.09
N PRO A 246 -2.49 10.84 11.89
CA PRO A 246 -2.35 11.33 13.25
C PRO A 246 -2.28 12.87 13.27
N SER A 247 -2.95 13.50 14.24
CA SER A 247 -2.96 14.97 14.37
C SER A 247 -1.55 15.56 14.40
N SER A 248 -0.64 14.92 15.14
CA SER A 248 0.77 15.31 15.22
C SER A 248 1.44 15.29 13.84
N LEU A 249 1.20 14.25 13.04
CA LEU A 249 1.75 14.13 11.69
C LEU A 249 1.21 15.24 10.77
N ILE A 250 -0.09 15.54 10.83
CA ILE A 250 -0.71 16.63 10.05
C ILE A 250 0.00 17.96 10.36
N TYR A 251 0.19 18.29 11.64
CA TYR A 251 0.85 19.54 12.02
C TYR A 251 2.35 19.55 11.70
N ILE A 252 3.07 18.43 11.87
CA ILE A 252 4.49 18.34 11.49
C ILE A 252 4.67 18.56 9.97
N LEU A 253 3.80 17.98 9.14
CA LEU A 253 3.85 18.17 7.69
C LEU A 253 3.42 19.59 7.30
N PHE A 254 2.42 20.15 7.99
CA PHE A 254 1.96 21.52 7.77
C PHE A 254 3.00 22.59 8.10
N PHE A 255 3.76 22.41 9.18
CA PHE A 255 4.85 23.31 9.56
C PHE A 255 6.20 22.94 8.90
N SER A 256 6.18 22.12 7.84
CA SER A 256 7.38 21.86 7.06
C SER A 256 7.87 23.13 6.38
N SER A 257 9.20 23.33 6.34
CA SER A 257 9.82 24.43 5.60
C SER A 257 9.67 24.30 4.07
N SER A 258 9.20 23.16 3.57
CA SER A 258 8.98 22.93 2.14
C SER A 258 7.54 23.26 1.75
N ALA A 259 7.36 24.29 0.93
CA ALA A 259 6.06 24.67 0.38
C ALA A 259 5.37 23.53 -0.38
N ALA A 260 6.15 22.65 -1.02
CA ALA A 260 5.60 21.48 -1.71
C ALA A 260 4.93 20.48 -0.74
N ILE A 261 5.57 20.20 0.40
CA ILE A 261 5.02 19.31 1.44
C ILE A 261 3.71 19.90 2.00
N VAL A 262 3.74 21.19 2.31
CA VAL A 262 2.58 21.92 2.83
C VAL A 262 1.42 21.92 1.83
N SER A 263 1.69 22.24 0.57
CA SER A 263 0.68 22.26 -0.50
C SER A 263 0.02 20.89 -0.68
N ARG A 264 0.81 19.81 -0.67
CA ARG A 264 0.32 18.43 -0.80
C ARG A 264 -0.55 18.01 0.39
N MET A 265 -0.12 18.36 1.62
CA MET A 265 -0.93 18.13 2.82
C MET A 265 -2.28 18.86 2.74
N CYS A 266 -2.30 20.12 2.31
CA CYS A 266 -3.54 20.86 2.09
C CYS A 266 -4.42 20.22 1.02
N ALA A 267 -3.86 19.71 -0.07
CA ALA A 267 -4.60 19.02 -1.13
C ALA A 267 -5.27 17.72 -0.63
N ILE A 268 -4.58 16.95 0.22
CA ILE A 268 -5.14 15.76 0.88
C ILE A 268 -6.34 16.16 1.75
N LEU A 269 -6.17 17.16 2.63
CA LEU A 269 -7.26 17.61 3.50
C LEU A 269 -8.43 18.20 2.71
N ALA A 270 -8.18 18.92 1.63
CA ALA A 270 -9.24 19.41 0.74
C ALA A 270 -10.02 18.25 0.09
N SER A 271 -9.35 17.16 -0.25
CA SER A 271 -9.99 15.95 -0.78
C SER A 271 -10.86 15.28 0.28
N TYR A 272 -10.36 15.13 1.51
CA TYR A 272 -11.14 14.59 2.63
C TYR A 272 -12.35 15.48 2.97
N LYS A 273 -12.22 16.81 2.90
CA LYS A 273 -13.33 17.75 3.10
C LYS A 273 -14.49 17.45 2.16
N LYS A 274 -14.20 17.28 0.87
CA LYS A 274 -15.22 16.94 -0.14
C LYS A 274 -15.89 15.59 0.17
N GLY A 275 -15.12 14.60 0.62
CA GLY A 275 -15.65 13.30 1.02
C GLY A 275 -16.58 13.39 2.23
N PHE A 276 -16.19 14.13 3.28
CA PHE A 276 -17.06 14.39 4.43
C PHE A 276 -18.34 15.16 4.05
N GLU A 277 -18.24 16.20 3.22
CA GLU A 277 -19.40 16.95 2.73
C GLU A 277 -20.38 16.04 2.00
N MET A 278 -19.87 15.14 1.16
CA MET A 278 -20.68 14.14 0.44
C MET A 278 -21.40 13.19 1.40
N ALA A 279 -20.67 12.65 2.39
CA ALA A 279 -21.25 11.78 3.40
C ALA A 279 -22.35 12.48 4.21
N MET A 280 -22.12 13.73 4.63
CA MET A 280 -23.09 14.52 5.40
C MET A 280 -24.36 14.87 4.60
N LEU A 281 -24.25 15.02 3.27
CA LEU A 281 -25.41 15.23 2.38
C LEU A 281 -26.21 13.95 2.13
N THR A 282 -25.59 12.78 2.32
CA THR A 282 -26.23 11.48 2.11
C THR A 282 -27.06 11.12 3.34
N ARG A 283 -28.38 10.99 3.13
CA ARG A 283 -29.32 10.66 4.19
C ARG A 283 -29.02 9.26 4.74
N PRO A 284 -29.16 9.07 6.07
CA PRO A 284 -28.94 7.76 6.65
C PRO A 284 -29.98 6.78 6.14
N ASP A 285 -29.49 5.69 5.54
CA ASP A 285 -30.37 4.66 5.00
C ASP A 285 -30.94 3.83 6.14
N ARG A 286 -32.26 3.58 6.10
CA ARG A 286 -32.95 2.72 7.09
C ARG A 286 -32.83 1.25 6.71
N GLU A 287 -32.62 0.97 5.44
CA GLU A 287 -32.23 -0.34 4.94
C GLU A 287 -30.70 -0.41 4.99
N LYS A 288 -30.13 -1.55 5.41
CA LYS A 288 -28.68 -1.73 5.65
C LYS A 288 -27.87 -1.67 4.34
N SER A 289 -27.84 -0.51 3.69
CA SER A 289 -26.97 -0.25 2.56
C SER A 289 -25.54 -0.06 3.08
N ASN A 290 -24.57 -0.72 2.45
CA ASN A 290 -23.15 -0.55 2.80
C ASN A 290 -22.58 0.79 2.31
N ARG A 291 -23.44 1.77 2.04
CA ARG A 291 -23.07 3.09 1.58
C ARG A 291 -22.79 4.01 2.76
N ILE A 292 -21.79 4.86 2.58
CA ILE A 292 -21.40 5.88 3.53
C ILE A 292 -22.41 7.01 3.52
N ASP A 293 -22.82 7.37 4.73
CA ASP A 293 -23.82 8.38 5.01
C ASP A 293 -23.38 9.28 6.19
N SER A 294 -24.27 10.18 6.59
CA SER A 294 -24.03 11.06 7.75
C SER A 294 -23.83 10.32 9.08
N SER A 295 -24.31 9.08 9.22
CA SER A 295 -24.17 8.26 10.44
C SER A 295 -22.85 7.50 10.50
N SER A 296 -22.18 7.34 9.36
CA SER A 296 -20.90 6.65 9.22
C SER A 296 -19.74 7.35 9.93
N TYR A 297 -19.88 8.65 10.22
CA TYR A 297 -18.88 9.43 10.93
C TYR A 297 -19.43 10.04 12.22
N ASN A 298 -18.71 9.87 13.32
CA ASN A 298 -19.03 10.55 14.57
C ASN A 298 -18.78 12.06 14.45
N ARG A 299 -19.68 12.88 15.01
CA ARG A 299 -19.54 14.34 15.11
C ARG A 299 -18.21 14.79 15.72
N THR A 300 -17.66 14.05 16.69
CA THR A 300 -16.34 14.35 17.28
C THR A 300 -15.22 14.18 16.26
N PHE A 301 -15.30 13.17 15.40
CA PHE A 301 -14.31 12.89 14.36
C PHE A 301 -14.35 13.97 13.26
N VAL A 302 -15.55 14.35 12.81
CA VAL A 302 -15.72 15.45 11.85
C VAL A 302 -15.31 16.80 12.46
N GLY A 303 -15.61 17.02 13.74
CA GLY A 303 -15.19 18.20 14.49
C GLY A 303 -13.67 18.32 14.58
N LEU A 304 -12.98 17.21 14.84
CA LEU A 304 -11.51 17.14 14.84
C LEU A 304 -10.93 17.55 13.48
N PHE A 305 -11.48 16.99 12.39
CA PHE A 305 -11.06 17.35 11.03
C PHE A 305 -11.29 18.83 10.71
N ASN A 306 -12.48 19.37 11.05
CA ASN A 306 -12.79 20.79 10.88
C ASN A 306 -11.83 21.67 11.67
N GLY A 307 -11.37 21.22 12.84
CA GLY A 307 -10.36 21.92 13.62
C GLY A 307 -9.02 22.05 12.91
N TYR A 308 -8.56 21.00 12.19
CA TYR A 308 -7.36 21.09 11.36
C TYR A 308 -7.49 22.18 10.29
N LEU A 309 -8.63 22.22 9.59
CA LEU A 309 -8.88 23.23 8.56
C LEU A 309 -8.92 24.64 9.16
N MET A 310 -9.57 24.82 10.31
CA MET A 310 -9.64 26.10 11.00
C MET A 310 -8.26 26.60 11.41
N ASP A 311 -7.42 25.71 11.98
CA ASP A 311 -6.06 26.03 12.38
C ASP A 311 -5.18 26.41 11.19
N MET A 312 -5.26 25.67 10.08
CA MET A 312 -4.52 26.00 8.86
C MET A 312 -4.95 27.35 8.27
N CYS A 313 -6.26 27.63 8.21
CA CYS A 313 -6.78 28.93 7.80
C CYS A 313 -6.34 30.06 8.72
N ASN A 314 -6.23 29.78 10.03
CA ASN A 314 -5.73 30.72 11.02
C ASN A 314 -4.26 31.07 10.81
N CYS A 315 -3.44 30.10 10.43
CA CYS A 315 -2.04 30.30 10.10
C CYS A 315 -1.82 31.03 8.77
N PHE A 316 -2.53 30.66 7.69
CA PHE A 316 -2.27 31.26 6.36
C PHE A 316 -3.02 32.55 6.06
N TRP A 317 -4.28 32.66 6.47
CA TRP A 317 -5.16 33.71 5.96
C TRP A 317 -5.63 34.67 7.04
N ARG A 318 -6.02 34.14 8.21
CA ARG A 318 -6.69 34.95 9.24
C ARG A 318 -5.71 35.64 10.21
N GLY A 319 -4.40 35.37 10.13
CA GLY A 319 -3.39 35.96 11.01
C GLY A 319 -3.58 35.65 12.50
N ARG A 320 -4.20 34.50 12.81
CA ARG A 320 -4.56 34.08 14.18
C ARG A 320 -3.95 32.73 14.54
N ALA A 321 -2.70 32.51 14.15
CA ALA A 321 -1.98 31.26 14.42
C ALA A 321 -2.10 30.86 15.90
N PHE A 322 -2.21 29.55 16.16
CA PHE A 322 -2.26 28.93 17.49
C PHE A 322 -3.47 29.31 18.39
N THR A 323 -4.42 30.09 17.90
CA THR A 323 -5.63 30.49 18.65
C THR A 323 -6.59 29.31 18.85
N ASN A 324 -7.27 29.25 19.99
CA ASN A 324 -8.38 28.32 20.28
C ASN A 324 -9.72 29.02 20.57
N ASN A 325 -9.77 30.33 20.39
CA ASN A 325 -10.97 31.13 20.61
C ASN A 325 -11.99 30.95 19.46
N ASP A 326 -11.53 30.50 18.30
CA ASP A 326 -12.41 30.23 17.17
C ASP A 326 -13.17 28.90 17.34
N PRO A 327 -14.42 28.80 16.85
CA PRO A 327 -15.15 27.55 16.84
C PRO A 327 -14.35 26.43 16.14
N ASN A 328 -14.21 25.30 16.84
CA ASN A 328 -13.46 24.10 16.42
C ASN A 328 -11.92 24.25 16.36
N ALA A 329 -11.34 25.42 16.62
CA ALA A 329 -9.88 25.57 16.56
C ALA A 329 -9.18 24.75 17.65
N LEU A 330 -8.10 24.06 17.27
CA LEU A 330 -7.33 23.18 18.17
C LEU A 330 -6.05 23.88 18.65
N GLY A 331 -5.69 25.02 18.05
CA GLY A 331 -4.46 25.76 18.34
C GLY A 331 -3.20 25.00 17.94
N CYS A 332 -3.28 24.22 16.88
CA CYS A 332 -2.21 23.42 16.28
C CYS A 332 -1.53 22.43 17.25
N MET A 333 -2.25 22.01 18.30
CA MET A 333 -1.74 21.18 19.40
C MET A 333 -0.55 21.80 20.16
N ILE A 334 -0.38 23.12 20.09
CA ILE A 334 0.66 23.82 20.84
C ILE A 334 0.20 24.02 22.30
N PRO A 335 1.02 23.65 23.30
CA PRO A 335 0.76 23.97 24.69
C PRO A 335 0.52 25.47 24.90
N ARG A 336 -0.54 25.83 25.63
CA ARG A 336 -0.95 27.24 25.81
C ARG A 336 0.12 28.10 26.47
N SER A 337 0.96 27.50 27.32
CA SER A 337 2.11 28.17 27.93
C SER A 337 3.15 28.65 26.92
N LEU A 338 3.24 28.04 25.73
CA LEU A 338 4.22 28.39 24.69
C LEU A 338 3.70 29.43 23.70
N VAL A 339 2.38 29.64 23.62
CA VAL A 339 1.79 30.57 22.64
C VAL A 339 2.28 32.02 22.81
N PRO A 340 2.40 32.60 24.02
CA PRO A 340 2.95 33.94 24.19
C PRO A 340 4.40 34.04 23.71
N VAL A 341 5.20 33.01 23.98
CA VAL A 341 6.62 32.95 23.58
C VAL A 341 6.75 32.90 22.05
N LEU A 342 5.97 32.04 21.38
CA LEU A 342 5.97 31.93 19.92
C LEU A 342 5.45 33.20 19.25
N SER A 343 4.44 33.84 19.83
CA SER A 343 3.89 35.11 19.31
C SER A 343 4.93 36.23 19.40
N PHE A 344 5.70 36.27 20.48
CA PHE A 344 6.81 37.22 20.64
C PHE A 344 7.92 36.99 19.61
N ILE A 345 8.30 35.73 19.36
CA ILE A 345 9.31 35.38 18.34
C ILE A 345 8.85 35.79 16.94
N SER A 346 7.58 35.55 16.60
CA SER A 346 7.00 35.95 15.32
C SER A 346 7.10 37.46 15.07
N LEU A 347 6.80 38.28 16.09
CA LEU A 347 6.97 39.73 16.04
C LEU A 347 8.43 40.12 15.81
N LEU A 348 9.38 39.43 16.44
CA LEU A 348 10.82 39.65 16.27
C LEU A 348 11.31 39.35 14.86
N ILE A 349 10.83 38.27 14.23
CA ILE A 349 11.20 37.88 12.87
C ILE A 349 10.71 38.90 11.83
N VAL A 350 9.50 39.46 12.02
CA VAL A 350 8.96 40.51 11.14
C VAL A 350 9.74 41.83 11.27
N THR A 351 10.41 42.06 12.41
CA THR A 351 11.22 43.27 12.64
C THR A 351 12.68 43.15 12.21
N LEU A 352 13.15 41.97 11.76
CA LEU A 352 14.50 41.83 11.23
C LEU A 352 14.56 42.46 9.81
N PRO A 353 15.52 43.36 9.53
CA PRO A 353 15.68 43.88 8.18
C PRO A 353 16.00 42.72 7.23
N ALA A 354 15.32 42.69 6.08
CA ALA A 354 15.63 41.72 5.03
C ALA A 354 17.13 41.80 4.70
N PRO A 355 17.84 40.67 4.54
CA PRO A 355 19.23 40.71 4.13
C PRO A 355 19.33 41.44 2.81
N GLU A 356 20.12 42.52 2.77
CA GLU A 356 20.38 43.25 1.53
C GLU A 356 20.90 42.27 0.47
N PRO A 357 20.40 42.35 -0.77
CA PRO A 357 20.92 41.51 -1.83
C PRO A 357 22.41 41.82 -1.98
N THR A 358 23.24 40.82 -1.67
CA THR A 358 24.68 40.90 -1.87
C THR A 358 24.88 41.11 -3.37
N LYS A 359 25.28 42.31 -3.77
CA LYS A 359 25.72 42.58 -5.13
C LYS A 359 26.97 41.71 -5.37
N GLN A 360 26.78 40.53 -5.95
CA GLN A 360 27.85 39.83 -6.63
C GLN A 360 28.24 40.71 -7.81
N THR A 361 29.24 41.56 -7.61
CA THR A 361 30.03 42.12 -8.69
C THR A 361 30.65 40.96 -9.45
N MET A 362 30.18 40.73 -10.68
CA MET A 362 30.95 40.04 -11.70
C MET A 362 32.29 40.76 -11.84
N TYR A 363 33.37 40.04 -11.54
CA TYR A 363 34.67 40.19 -12.20
C TYR A 363 35.12 38.81 -12.63
#